data_AF-A0A0A9ZB37-F1
#
_entry.id   AF-A0A0A9ZB37-F1
#
_cell.length_a   1.000
_cell.length_b   1.000
_cell.length_c   1.000
_cell.angle_alpha   90.00
_cell.angle_beta   90.00
_cell.angle_gamma   90.00
#
_symmetry.space_group_name_H-M   'P 1'
#
loop_
_entity.id
_entity.type
_entity.pdbx_description
1 polymer ?
#
loop_
_entity_poly.entity_id
_entity_poly.type
_entity_poly.pdbx_seq_one_letter_code
_entity_poly.pdbx_strand_id
1 'polypeptide(L)'
;HFNEGATDKEVNAVDSEFRKTIQHDSRRHYELFKRTLHGDHPVSQFSCGNRITLVDNPSHDGTNVRQQLLDFYKNFYSANLMSLCLLSNEPPEKLIEYAKKYFEPIVNKNVVKPTFSTDITNRKYVGHILRVVP
;
A
#
# COMPACT_ATOMS: atom_id res chain seq x y z
N HIS A 1 14.00 2.44 -11.96
CA HIS A 1 15.17 2.71 -11.09
C HIS A 1 14.65 3.19 -9.75
N PHE A 2 14.99 2.54 -8.64
CA PHE A 2 14.79 3.09 -7.29
C PHE A 2 16.08 3.81 -6.89
N ASN A 3 16.16 5.11 -7.19
CA ASN A 3 17.36 5.91 -6.95
C ASN A 3 17.48 6.22 -5.45
N GLU A 4 18.64 5.96 -4.87
CA GLU A 4 18.91 6.21 -3.45
C GLU A 4 18.69 7.68 -3.09
N GLY A 5 19.14 8.63 -3.93
CA GLY A 5 18.97 10.07 -3.69
C GLY A 5 17.54 10.61 -3.79
N ALA A 6 16.57 9.81 -4.25
CA ALA A 6 15.16 10.18 -4.28
C ALA A 6 14.38 9.65 -3.06
N THR A 7 14.93 8.67 -2.33
CA THR A 7 14.23 7.93 -1.27
C THR A 7 13.83 8.84 -0.12
N ASP A 8 14.73 9.72 0.33
CA ASP A 8 14.42 10.64 1.44
C ASP A 8 13.33 11.65 1.09
N LYS A 9 13.31 12.15 -0.15
CA LYS A 9 12.26 13.07 -0.60
C LYS A 9 10.90 12.41 -0.62
N GLU A 10 10.82 11.19 -1.16
CA GLU A 10 9.57 10.42 -1.19
C GLU A 10 9.10 10.04 0.21
N VAL A 11 9.99 9.62 1.11
CA VAL A 11 9.64 9.34 2.51
C VAL A 11 9.09 10.58 3.21
N ASN A 12 9.70 11.75 3.00
CA ASN A 12 9.21 13.00 3.56
C ASN A 12 7.82 13.38 3.02
N ALA A 13 7.52 13.05 1.76
CA ALA A 13 6.20 13.24 1.18
C ALA A 13 5.16 12.31 1.85
N VAL A 14 5.48 11.02 2.00
CA VAL A 14 4.63 10.03 2.70
C VAL A 14 4.37 10.46 4.15
N ASP A 15 5.41 10.89 4.85
CA ASP A 15 5.30 11.34 6.24
C ASP A 15 4.45 12.62 6.37
N SER A 16 4.56 13.52 5.39
CA SER A 16 3.71 14.72 5.32
C SER A 16 2.24 14.37 5.05
N GLU A 17 1.97 13.39 4.19
CA GLU A 17 0.61 12.86 3.96
C GLU A 17 0.05 12.22 5.23
N PHE A 18 0.84 11.41 5.92
CA PHE A 18 0.45 10.83 7.21
C PHE A 18 0.10 11.92 8.22
N ARG A 19 0.95 12.95 8.39
CA ARG A 19 0.71 14.07 9.32
C ARG A 19 -0.56 14.85 9.02
N LYS A 20 -0.89 15.07 7.73
CA LYS A 20 -2.17 15.67 7.33
C LYS A 20 -3.34 14.78 7.70
N THR A 21 -3.19 13.46 7.51
CA THR A 21 -4.27 12.49 7.74
C THR A 21 -4.62 12.33 9.22
N ILE A 22 -3.68 12.55 10.15
CA ILE A 22 -3.93 12.49 11.60
C ILE A 22 -5.00 13.50 12.05
N GLN A 23 -5.16 14.61 11.34
CA GLN A 23 -6.15 15.64 11.68
C GLN A 23 -7.59 15.24 11.30
N HIS A 24 -7.78 14.15 10.57
CA HIS A 24 -9.10 13.67 10.17
C HIS A 24 -9.62 12.64 11.16
N ASP A 25 -10.67 12.99 11.91
CA ASP A 25 -11.29 12.08 12.88
C ASP A 25 -11.80 10.80 12.23
N SER A 26 -12.30 10.85 11.00
CA SER A 26 -12.69 9.64 10.25
C SER A 26 -11.52 8.65 10.10
N ARG A 27 -10.30 9.15 9.87
CA ARG A 27 -9.10 8.32 9.81
C ARG A 27 -8.72 7.78 11.19
N ARG A 28 -8.78 8.62 12.23
CA ARG A 28 -8.49 8.19 13.61
C ARG A 28 -9.42 7.06 14.04
N HIS A 29 -10.72 7.19 13.76
CA HIS A 29 -11.71 6.15 14.03
C HIS A 29 -11.43 4.87 13.21
N TYR A 30 -11.06 5.00 11.94
CA TYR A 30 -10.74 3.85 11.11
C TYR A 30 -9.49 3.10 11.58
N GLU A 31 -8.42 3.81 11.93
CA GLU A 31 -7.22 3.18 12.49
C GLU A 31 -7.49 2.54 13.85
N LEU A 32 -8.31 3.16 14.71
CA LEU A 32 -8.75 2.53 15.95
C LEU A 32 -9.55 1.26 15.68
N PHE A 33 -10.51 1.29 14.76
CA PHE A 33 -11.27 0.12 14.36
C PHE A 33 -10.33 -1.01 13.89
N LYS A 34 -9.32 -0.71 13.09
CA LYS A 34 -8.32 -1.72 12.68
C LYS A 34 -7.56 -2.34 13.85
N ARG A 35 -7.35 -1.62 14.95
CA ARG A 35 -6.73 -2.14 16.18
C ARG A 35 -7.65 -3.07 16.99
N THR A 36 -8.95 -3.08 16.71
CA THR A 36 -9.91 -3.99 17.35
C THR A 36 -10.13 -5.27 16.54
N LEU A 37 -9.54 -5.37 15.34
CA LEU A 37 -9.61 -6.55 14.48
C LEU A 37 -8.58 -7.60 14.89
N HIS A 38 -8.63 -8.77 14.24
CA HIS A 38 -7.60 -9.80 14.35
C HIS A 38 -6.23 -9.22 13.99
N GLY A 39 -5.29 -9.25 14.94
CA GLY A 39 -3.96 -8.65 14.79
C GLY A 39 -3.18 -9.24 13.61
N ASP A 40 -3.34 -10.54 13.36
CA ASP A 40 -2.67 -11.25 12.26
C ASP A 40 -3.34 -11.02 10.90
N HIS A 41 -4.55 -10.46 10.86
CA HIS A 41 -5.23 -10.18 9.61
C HIS A 41 -4.61 -8.92 8.95
N PRO A 42 -4.25 -8.93 7.65
CA PRO A 42 -3.54 -7.82 6.99
C PRO A 42 -4.26 -6.45 7.08
N VAL A 43 -5.58 -6.47 7.22
CA VAL A 43 -6.38 -5.25 7.44
C VAL A 43 -6.00 -4.49 8.72
N SER A 44 -5.39 -5.15 9.71
CA SER A 44 -4.96 -4.52 10.97
C SER A 44 -3.70 -3.65 10.79
N GLN A 45 -2.96 -3.85 9.70
CA GLN A 45 -1.65 -3.23 9.47
C GLN A 45 -1.77 -1.72 9.23
N PHE A 46 -0.78 -0.97 9.69
CA PHE A 46 -0.68 0.46 9.39
C PHE A 46 -0.26 0.67 7.93
N SER A 47 -1.22 1.03 7.08
CA SER A 47 -1.06 1.00 5.62
C SER A 47 -0.47 2.27 5.01
N CYS A 48 -0.48 3.38 5.76
CA CYS A 48 -0.02 4.67 5.24
C CYS A 48 1.52 4.75 5.23
N GLY A 49 2.16 4.17 6.25
CA GLY A 49 3.60 4.38 6.49
C GLY A 49 3.90 5.78 7.01
N ASN A 50 5.11 5.96 7.54
CA ASN A 50 5.66 7.24 7.96
C ASN A 50 7.20 7.10 8.09
N ARG A 51 7.88 8.16 8.50
CA ARG A 51 9.35 8.12 8.65
C ARG A 51 9.81 7.05 9.66
N ILE A 52 9.03 6.79 10.69
CA ILE A 52 9.34 5.75 11.68
C ILE A 52 9.33 4.36 11.03
N THR A 53 8.29 4.02 10.27
CA THR A 53 8.16 2.69 9.66
C THR A 53 9.03 2.49 8.43
N LEU A 54 9.40 3.57 7.75
CA LEU A 54 10.12 3.51 6.47
C LEU A 54 11.61 3.88 6.57
N VAL A 55 12.06 4.50 7.67
CA VAL A 55 13.46 4.91 7.85
C VAL A 55 13.96 4.58 9.25
N ASP A 56 13.34 5.07 10.32
CA ASP A 56 13.95 4.97 11.66
C ASP A 56 14.02 3.52 12.15
N ASN A 57 12.90 2.76 12.08
CA ASN A 57 12.90 1.34 12.46
C ASN A 57 13.82 0.51 11.54
N PRO A 58 13.71 0.61 10.19
CA PRO A 58 14.64 -0.08 9.29
C PRO A 58 16.11 0.25 9.52
N SER A 59 16.44 1.49 9.87
CA SER A 59 17.83 1.88 10.13
C SER A 59 18.36 1.27 11.43
N HIS A 60 17.48 1.12 12.43
CA HIS A 60 17.83 0.52 13.72
C HIS A 60 18.02 -1.00 13.62
N ASP A 61 17.21 -1.70 12.82
CA ASP A 61 17.28 -3.16 12.66
C ASP A 61 18.18 -3.62 11.49
N GLY A 62 18.75 -2.68 10.73
CA GLY A 62 19.63 -2.96 9.59
C GLY A 62 18.89 -3.35 8.30
N THR A 63 17.57 -3.15 8.23
CA THR A 63 16.77 -3.44 7.04
C THR A 63 17.11 -2.49 5.88
N ASN A 64 17.53 -3.07 4.75
CA ASN A 64 17.69 -2.34 3.51
C ASN A 64 16.32 -2.11 2.83
N VAL A 65 15.71 -0.95 3.10
CA VAL A 65 14.39 -0.57 2.58
C VAL A 65 14.34 -0.56 1.05
N ARG A 66 15.43 -0.12 0.40
CA ARG A 66 15.52 -0.13 -1.07
C ARG A 66 15.45 -1.55 -1.62
N GLN A 67 16.13 -2.49 -0.98
CA GLN A 67 16.06 -3.90 -1.35
C GLN A 67 14.64 -4.45 -1.16
N GLN A 68 13.98 -4.12 -0.05
CA GLN A 68 12.58 -4.49 0.19
C GLN A 68 11.63 -3.96 -0.91
N LEU A 69 11.81 -2.71 -1.36
CA LEU A 69 11.04 -2.13 -2.47
C LEU A 69 11.28 -2.87 -3.79
N LEU A 70 12.54 -3.19 -4.09
CA LEU A 70 12.92 -3.97 -5.27
C LEU A 70 12.29 -5.36 -5.24
N ASP A 71 12.30 -6.02 -4.09
CA ASP A 71 11.75 -7.36 -3.93
C ASP A 71 10.22 -7.33 -4.00
N PHE A 72 9.57 -6.32 -3.40
CA PHE A 72 8.14 -6.10 -3.56
C PHE A 72 7.74 -5.89 -5.02
N TYR A 73 8.47 -5.03 -5.75
CA TYR A 73 8.25 -4.82 -7.18
C TYR A 73 8.45 -6.11 -7.98
N LYS A 74 9.51 -6.86 -7.70
CA LYS A 74 9.77 -8.15 -8.36
C LYS A 74 8.66 -9.16 -8.09
N ASN A 75 8.14 -9.21 -6.88
CA ASN A 75 7.18 -10.24 -6.47
C ASN A 75 5.73 -9.93 -6.86
N PHE A 76 5.32 -8.66 -6.84
CA PHE A 76 3.90 -8.32 -6.97
C PHE A 76 3.53 -7.52 -8.23
N TYR A 77 4.48 -6.81 -8.87
CA TYR A 77 4.19 -6.11 -10.13
C TYR A 77 4.26 -7.10 -11.29
N SER A 78 3.14 -7.75 -11.57
CA SER A 78 2.96 -8.71 -12.66
C SER A 78 1.76 -8.33 -13.53
N ALA A 79 1.89 -8.45 -14.85
CA ALA A 79 0.84 -8.05 -15.79
C ALA A 79 -0.52 -8.70 -15.50
N ASN A 80 -0.56 -9.97 -15.08
CA ASN A 80 -1.81 -10.68 -14.75
C ASN A 80 -2.57 -10.11 -13.54
N LEU A 81 -1.96 -9.24 -12.74
CA LEU A 81 -2.59 -8.56 -11.60
C LEU A 81 -2.90 -7.08 -11.88
N MET A 82 -2.58 -6.57 -13.07
CA MET A 82 -2.76 -5.17 -13.43
C MET A 82 -4.06 -4.94 -14.20
N SER A 83 -4.57 -3.71 -14.14
CA SER A 83 -5.68 -3.23 -14.97
C SER A 83 -5.33 -1.83 -15.47
N LEU A 84 -5.61 -1.57 -16.74
CA LEU A 84 -5.32 -0.30 -17.42
C LEU A 84 -6.62 0.34 -17.90
N CYS A 85 -6.75 1.64 -17.69
CA CYS A 85 -7.81 2.46 -18.29
C CYS A 85 -7.16 3.58 -19.10
N LEU A 86 -7.53 3.72 -20.37
CA LEU A 86 -7.08 4.80 -21.24
C LEU A 86 -8.30 5.66 -21.63
N LEU A 87 -8.21 6.96 -21.37
CA LEU A 87 -9.22 7.94 -21.75
C LEU A 87 -8.57 8.99 -22.64
N SER A 88 -9.10 9.16 -23.85
CA SER A 88 -8.60 10.13 -24.83
C SER A 88 -9.73 10.51 -25.79
N ASN A 89 -9.52 11.59 -26.54
CA ASN A 89 -10.32 11.95 -27.71
C ASN A 89 -9.90 11.21 -28.99
N GLU A 90 -8.83 10.42 -28.94
CA GLU A 90 -8.38 9.55 -30.02
C GLU A 90 -9.33 8.36 -30.22
N PRO A 91 -9.40 7.79 -31.44
CA PRO A 91 -10.25 6.64 -31.72
C PRO A 91 -9.75 5.37 -30.98
N PRO A 92 -10.64 4.40 -30.71
CA PRO A 92 -10.31 3.18 -29.94
C PRO A 92 -9.12 2.40 -30.50
N GLU A 93 -8.93 2.38 -31.82
CA GLU A 93 -7.83 1.68 -32.49
C GLU A 93 -6.48 2.27 -32.08
N LYS A 94 -6.43 3.59 -31.90
CA LYS A 94 -5.22 4.29 -31.44
C LYS A 94 -4.93 4.00 -29.98
N LEU A 95 -5.96 3.88 -29.14
CA LEU A 95 -5.82 3.48 -27.75
C LEU A 95 -5.28 2.05 -27.63
N ILE A 96 -5.73 1.13 -28.49
CA ILE A 96 -5.20 -0.24 -28.55
C ILE A 96 -3.73 -0.24 -28.97
N GLU A 97 -3.36 0.58 -29.96
CA GLU A 97 -1.95 0.75 -30.38
C GLU A 97 -1.08 1.24 -29.21
N TYR A 98 -1.54 2.25 -28.48
CA TYR A 98 -0.83 2.75 -27.30
C TYR A 98 -0.73 1.72 -26.17
N ALA A 99 -1.82 0.99 -25.90
CA ALA A 99 -1.82 -0.08 -24.92
C ALA A 99 -0.76 -1.14 -25.27
N LYS A 100 -0.72 -1.59 -26.52
CA LYS A 100 0.30 -2.53 -27.00
C LYS A 100 1.70 -1.94 -26.89
N LYS A 101 1.92 -0.78 -27.49
CA LYS A 101 3.25 -0.15 -27.55
C LYS A 101 3.87 0.09 -26.17
N TYR A 102 3.10 0.55 -25.19
CA TYR A 102 3.63 0.99 -23.90
C TYR A 102 3.44 0.00 -22.76
N PHE A 103 2.45 -0.91 -22.84
CA PHE A 103 2.10 -1.79 -21.71
C PHE A 103 2.23 -3.30 -22.03
N GLU A 104 2.28 -3.71 -23.30
CA GLU A 104 2.59 -5.11 -23.67
C GLU A 104 3.96 -5.58 -23.14
N PRO A 105 5.01 -4.74 -23.07
CA PRO A 105 6.30 -5.17 -22.51
C PRO A 105 6.27 -5.50 -21.01
N ILE A 106 5.18 -5.24 -20.29
CA ILE A 106 5.08 -5.56 -18.86
C ILE A 106 5.07 -7.07 -18.69
N VAL A 107 6.04 -7.59 -17.95
CA VAL A 107 6.21 -9.03 -17.74
C VAL A 107 5.03 -9.61 -16.95
N ASN A 108 4.42 -10.66 -17.50
CA ASN A 108 3.53 -11.54 -16.75
C ASN A 108 4.36 -12.60 -16.00
N LYS A 109 4.42 -12.48 -14.67
CA LYS A 109 5.10 -13.40 -13.76
C LYS A 109 4.15 -14.49 -13.23
N ASN A 110 2.89 -14.51 -13.67
CA ASN A 110 1.84 -15.43 -13.23
C ASN A 110 1.66 -15.45 -11.70
N VAL A 111 1.66 -14.28 -11.08
CA VAL A 111 1.53 -14.14 -9.63
C VAL A 111 0.12 -14.55 -9.21
N VAL A 112 0.02 -15.42 -8.20
CA VAL A 112 -1.25 -15.80 -7.60
C VAL A 112 -1.78 -14.63 -6.78
N LYS A 113 -3.00 -14.20 -7.07
CA LYS A 113 -3.65 -13.11 -6.33
C LYS A 113 -3.78 -13.51 -4.84
N PRO A 114 -3.29 -12.69 -3.89
CA PRO A 114 -3.46 -12.96 -2.47
C PRO A 114 -4.95 -13.08 -2.09
N THR A 115 -5.27 -14.10 -1.30
CA THR A 115 -6.59 -14.30 -0.70
C THR A 115 -6.46 -14.21 0.81
N PHE A 116 -7.44 -13.59 1.46
CA PHE A 116 -7.45 -13.39 2.91
C PHE A 116 -8.71 -13.99 3.51
N SER A 117 -8.63 -14.38 4.79
CA SER A 117 -9.79 -14.84 5.55
C SER A 117 -10.87 -13.76 5.58
N THR A 118 -12.14 -14.16 5.52
CA THR A 118 -13.26 -13.23 5.74
C THR A 118 -13.48 -12.94 7.23
N ASP A 119 -12.93 -13.77 8.13
CA ASP A 119 -12.98 -13.53 9.57
C ASP A 119 -11.87 -12.57 9.99
N ILE A 120 -12.30 -11.34 10.30
CA ILE A 120 -11.46 -10.26 10.80
C ILE A 120 -11.71 -9.97 12.29
N THR A 121 -12.60 -10.73 12.94
CA THR A 121 -13.24 -10.35 14.20
C THR A 121 -12.46 -10.82 15.42
N ASN A 122 -11.96 -9.90 16.23
CA ASN A 122 -11.30 -10.27 17.48
C ASN A 122 -12.30 -10.44 18.61
N ARG A 123 -12.43 -11.67 19.13
CA ARG A 123 -13.33 -12.00 20.24
C ARG A 123 -13.13 -11.14 21.49
N LYS A 124 -11.95 -10.54 21.68
CA LYS A 124 -11.69 -9.59 22.77
C LYS A 124 -12.53 -8.30 22.66
N TYR A 125 -12.92 -7.91 21.45
CA TYR A 125 -13.57 -6.63 21.18
C TYR A 125 -15.00 -6.78 20.65
N VAL A 126 -15.37 -7.97 20.15
CA VAL A 126 -16.76 -8.29 19.77
C VAL A 126 -17.69 -8.14 20.98
N GLY A 127 -18.80 -7.41 20.80
CA GLY A 127 -19.80 -7.20 21.87
C GLY A 127 -19.44 -6.13 22.91
N HIS A 128 -18.33 -5.42 22.73
CA HIS A 128 -17.90 -4.33 23.63
C HIS A 128 -18.11 -2.95 22.99
N ILE A 129 -18.55 -1.98 23.81
CA ILE A 129 -18.60 -0.57 23.41
C ILE A 129 -17.26 0.07 23.73
N LEU A 130 -16.59 0.62 22.73
CA LEU A 130 -15.36 1.39 22.88
C LEU A 130 -15.69 2.87 22.88
N ARG A 131 -15.44 3.55 24.01
CA ARG A 131 -15.58 5.00 24.13
C ARG A 131 -14.24 5.66 23.79
N VAL A 132 -14.22 6.42 22.70
CA VAL A 132 -13.06 7.22 22.30
C VAL A 132 -13.25 8.64 22.81
N VAL A 133 -12.25 9.17 23.50
CA VAL A 133 -12.21 10.57 23.94
C VAL A 133 -11.01 11.22 23.22
N PRO A 134 -11.19 12.36 22.53
CA PRO A 134 -10.17 13.00 21.71
C PRO A 134 -8.85 13.30 22.40
#